data_AF-A0A3L7UYR0-F1
#
_entry.id   AF-A0A3L7UYR0-F1
#
_cell.length_a   1.000
_cell.length_b   1.000
_cell.length_c   1.000
_cell.angle_alpha   90.00
_cell.angle_beta   90.00
_cell.angle_gamma   90.00
#
_symmetry.space_group_name_H-M   'P 1'
#
loop_
_entity.id
_entity.type
_entity.pdbx_description
1 polymer ?
#
loop_
_entity_poly.entity_id
_entity_poly.type
_entity_poly.pdbx_seq_one_letter_code
_entity_poly.pdbx_strand_id
1 'polypeptide(L)'
;MSDEQWAQITLLKDSDLKTATASAIRENFRWFWEYTYAGNAKKFFSLWYDWACESELQPIIKVAHMLTQRLRHLLTWFRHHISNGPAEGFNSRIQ
;
A
#
# COMPACT_ATOMS: atom_id res chain seq x y z
N MET A 1 -22.18 -0.69 -32.91
CA MET A 1 -20.90 -0.75 -32.17
C MET A 1 -20.40 -2.17 -32.27
N SER A 2 -19.16 -2.41 -32.70
CA SER A 2 -18.65 -3.77 -32.85
C SER A 2 -18.29 -4.38 -31.50
N ASP A 3 -18.35 -5.71 -31.38
CA ASP A 3 -17.94 -6.44 -30.18
C ASP A 3 -16.49 -6.14 -29.78
N GLU A 4 -15.64 -5.85 -30.77
CA GLU A 4 -14.25 -5.44 -30.58
C GLU A 4 -14.12 -4.09 -29.86
N GLN A 5 -14.98 -3.10 -30.18
CA GLN A 5 -15.00 -1.81 -29.47
C GLN A 5 -15.41 -1.97 -28.00
N TRP A 6 -16.36 -2.86 -27.71
CA TRP A 6 -16.80 -3.15 -26.33
C TRP A 6 -15.74 -3.87 -25.49
N ALA A 7 -14.97 -4.77 -26.11
CA ALA A 7 -13.84 -5.43 -25.46
C ALA A 7 -12.76 -4.40 -25.07
N GLN A 8 -12.40 -3.48 -25.97
CA GLN A 8 -11.40 -2.44 -25.69
C GLN A 8 -11.84 -1.50 -24.55
N ILE A 9 -13.11 -1.06 -24.54
CA ILE A 9 -13.64 -0.23 -23.45
C ILE A 9 -13.59 -0.98 -22.11
N THR A 10 -13.90 -2.27 -22.11
CA THR A 10 -13.85 -3.10 -20.90
C THR A 10 -12.42 -3.25 -20.36
N LEU A 11 -11.45 -3.48 -21.24
CA LEU A 11 -10.04 -3.58 -20.89
C LEU A 11 -9.49 -2.27 -20.29
N LEU A 12 -9.84 -1.13 -20.88
CA LEU A 12 -9.44 0.18 -20.35
C LEU A 12 -10.01 0.41 -18.94
N LYS A 13 -11.30 0.09 -18.73
CA LYS A 13 -11.93 0.19 -17.40
C LYS A 13 -11.27 -0.70 -16.35
N ASP A 14 -10.93 -1.94 -16.71
CA ASP A 14 -10.23 -2.86 -15.80
C ASP A 14 -8.83 -2.35 -15.43
N SER A 15 -8.09 -1.82 -16.42
CA SER A 15 -6.77 -1.22 -16.18
C SER A 15 -6.85 0.02 -15.29
N ASP A 16 -7.82 0.90 -15.52
CA ASP A 16 -8.04 2.09 -14.70
C ASP A 16 -8.41 1.70 -13.26
N LEU A 17 -9.26 0.69 -13.08
CA LEU A 17 -9.64 0.18 -11.77
C LEU A 17 -8.43 -0.38 -11.01
N LYS A 18 -7.60 -1.19 -11.67
CA LYS A 18 -6.36 -1.73 -11.08
C LYS A 18 -5.40 -0.61 -10.65
N THR A 19 -5.26 0.42 -11.47
CA THR A 19 -4.40 1.58 -11.18
C THR A 19 -4.93 2.39 -10.00
N ALA A 20 -6.24 2.62 -9.94
CA ALA A 20 -6.89 3.30 -8.84
C ALA A 20 -6.75 2.49 -7.53
N THR A 21 -6.98 1.18 -7.57
CA THR A 21 -6.79 0.27 -6.42
C THR A 21 -5.35 0.30 -5.91
N ALA A 22 -4.37 0.17 -6.80
CA ALA A 22 -2.95 0.25 -6.43
C ALA A 22 -2.61 1.59 -5.76
N SER A 23 -3.14 2.69 -6.28
CA SER A 23 -2.92 4.02 -5.73
C SER A 23 -3.59 4.21 -4.37
N ALA A 24 -4.80 3.69 -4.19
CA ALA A 24 -5.51 3.75 -2.92
C ALA A 24 -4.78 2.96 -1.82
N ILE A 25 -4.31 1.74 -2.11
CA ILE A 25 -3.56 0.91 -1.17
C ILE A 25 -2.25 1.60 -0.76
N ARG A 26 -1.53 2.16 -1.73
CA ARG A 26 -0.29 2.92 -1.48
C ARG A 26 -0.56 4.14 -0.59
N GLU A 27 -1.54 4.96 -0.96
CA GLU A 27 -1.87 6.19 -0.23
C GLU A 27 -2.33 5.90 1.19
N ASN A 28 -3.17 4.89 1.37
CA ASN A 28 -3.62 4.47 2.69
C ASN A 28 -2.43 4.07 3.59
N PHE A 29 -1.41 3.42 3.05
CA PHE A 29 -0.24 3.01 3.84
C PHE A 29 0.50 4.20 4.48
N ARG A 30 0.37 5.43 3.94
CA ARG A 30 1.01 6.61 4.55
C ARG A 30 0.58 6.84 5.99
N TRP A 31 -0.67 6.51 6.33
CA TRP A 31 -1.21 6.61 7.69
C TRP A 31 -0.50 5.70 8.70
N PHE A 32 0.22 4.67 8.25
CA PHE A 32 1.04 3.83 9.11
C PHE A 32 2.03 4.65 9.94
N TRP A 33 2.60 5.70 9.36
CA TRP A 33 3.62 6.53 9.99
C TRP A 33 3.07 7.58 10.96
N GLU A 34 1.78 7.87 10.90
CA GLU A 34 1.12 8.87 11.75
C GLU A 34 0.76 8.32 13.15
N TYR A 35 0.92 7.01 13.38
CA TYR A 35 0.68 6.42 14.69
C TYR A 35 1.78 6.75 15.70
N THR A 36 1.41 7.13 16.91
CA THR A 36 2.37 7.33 18.02
C THR A 36 2.84 6.02 18.63
N TYR A 37 1.96 5.01 18.68
CA TYR A 37 2.21 3.76 19.40
C TYR A 37 2.36 2.58 18.44
N ALA A 38 3.45 1.81 18.60
CA ALA A 38 3.74 0.61 17.80
C ALA A 38 2.58 -0.41 17.78
N GLY A 39 1.83 -0.51 18.89
CA GLY A 39 0.67 -1.41 18.96
C GLY A 39 -0.43 -1.04 17.97
N ASN A 40 -0.71 0.26 17.80
CA ASN A 40 -1.73 0.73 16.86
C ASN A 40 -1.24 0.63 15.41
N ALA A 41 0.03 0.98 15.16
CA ALA A 41 0.67 0.80 13.86
C ALA A 41 0.64 -0.68 13.41
N LYS A 42 0.89 -1.62 14.34
CA LYS A 42 0.82 -3.06 14.04
C LYS A 42 -0.59 -3.51 13.66
N LYS A 43 -1.62 -3.03 14.36
CA LYS A 43 -3.02 -3.34 14.05
C LYS A 43 -3.40 -2.80 12.67
N PHE A 44 -3.05 -1.55 12.40
CA PHE A 44 -3.23 -0.94 11.08
C PHE A 44 -2.53 -1.77 9.98
N PHE A 45 -1.27 -2.14 10.20
CA PHE A 45 -0.50 -2.93 9.23
C PHE A 45 -1.18 -4.26 8.90
N SER A 46 -1.76 -4.94 9.89
CA SER A 46 -2.50 -6.20 9.67
C SER A 46 -3.68 -6.00 8.72
N LEU A 47 -4.54 -5.00 8.99
CA LEU A 47 -5.70 -4.70 8.16
C LEU A 47 -5.28 -4.27 6.75
N TRP A 48 -4.25 -3.43 6.66
CA TRP A 48 -3.70 -2.99 5.39
C TRP A 48 -3.10 -4.16 4.59
N TYR A 49 -2.42 -5.09 5.26
CA TYR A 49 -1.84 -6.27 4.64
C TYR A 49 -2.92 -7.17 4.02
N ASP A 50 -3.99 -7.44 4.77
CA ASP A 50 -5.11 -8.24 4.29
C ASP A 50 -5.73 -7.60 3.03
N TRP A 51 -5.98 -6.28 3.07
CA TRP A 51 -6.49 -5.54 1.92
C TRP A 51 -5.53 -5.54 0.72
N ALA A 52 -4.23 -5.43 0.97
CA ALA A 52 -3.19 -5.52 -0.06
C ALA A 52 -3.15 -6.91 -0.71
N CYS A 53 -3.34 -7.98 0.07
CA CYS A 53 -3.41 -9.35 -0.42
C CYS A 53 -4.69 -9.61 -1.23
N GLU A 54 -5.83 -9.10 -0.78
CA GLU A 54 -7.13 -9.22 -1.45
C GLU A 54 -7.22 -8.42 -2.76
N SER A 55 -6.29 -7.49 -3.02
CA SER A 55 -6.29 -6.69 -4.25
C SER A 55 -6.00 -7.49 -5.54
N GLU A 56 -5.49 -8.72 -5.41
CA GLU A 56 -5.02 -9.58 -6.52
C GLU A 56 -3.89 -8.97 -7.37
N LEU A 57 -3.38 -7.80 -6.99
CA LEU A 57 -2.29 -7.10 -7.68
C LEU A 57 -0.94 -7.68 -7.25
N GLN A 58 -0.39 -8.60 -8.03
CA GLN A 58 0.91 -9.25 -7.75
C GLN A 58 2.03 -8.30 -7.31
N PRO A 59 2.20 -7.10 -7.90
CA PRO A 59 3.22 -6.14 -7.43
C PRO A 59 2.96 -5.66 -6.00
N ILE A 60 1.71 -5.39 -5.63
CA ILE A 60 1.31 -4.93 -4.29
C ILE A 60 1.46 -6.05 -3.27
N ILE A 61 1.02 -7.26 -3.60
CA ILE A 61 1.15 -8.45 -2.75
C ILE A 61 2.63 -8.71 -2.40
N LYS A 62 3.52 -8.62 -3.40
CA LYS A 62 4.97 -8.78 -3.19
C LYS A 62 5.53 -7.75 -2.21
N VAL A 63 5.09 -6.49 -2.30
CA VAL A 63 5.50 -5.44 -1.37
C VAL A 63 4.95 -5.71 0.04
N ALA A 64 3.68 -6.12 0.16
CA ALA A 64 3.07 -6.47 1.44
C ALA A 64 3.80 -7.62 2.15
N HIS A 65 4.15 -8.69 1.41
CA HIS A 65 4.98 -9.78 1.92
C HIS A 65 6.36 -9.29 2.37
N MET A 66 7.04 -8.47 1.56
CA MET A 66 8.35 -7.90 1.91
C MET A 66 8.27 -7.07 3.19
N LEU A 67 7.25 -6.22 3.33
CA LEU A 67 7.07 -5.37 4.51
C LEU A 67 6.78 -6.20 5.77
N THR A 68 6.02 -7.30 5.63
CA THR A 68 5.73 -8.22 6.74
C THR A 68 7.01 -8.84 7.32
N GLN A 69 7.94 -9.26 6.46
CA GLN A 69 9.25 -9.77 6.89
C GLN A 69 10.08 -8.71 7.64
N ARG A 70 9.82 -7.43 7.34
CA ARG A 70 10.52 -6.28 7.95
C ARG A 70 9.72 -5.61 9.05
N LEU A 71 8.51 -6.10 9.37
CA LEU A 71 7.57 -5.43 10.27
C LEU A 71 8.17 -5.15 11.66
N ARG A 72 8.97 -6.07 12.19
CA ARG A 72 9.66 -5.86 13.47
C ARG A 72 10.53 -4.58 13.45
N HIS A 73 11.29 -4.38 12.37
CA HIS A 73 12.13 -3.19 12.21
C HIS A 73 11.30 -1.92 11.97
N LEU A 74 10.22 -2.03 11.19
CA LEU A 74 9.28 -0.92 11.00
C LEU A 74 8.67 -0.46 12.33
N LEU A 75 8.30 -1.41 13.20
CA LEU A 75 7.70 -1.10 14.50
C LEU A 75 8.70 -0.51 15.51
N THR A 76 10.00 -0.71 15.33
CA THR A 76 11.05 -0.09 16.17
C THR A 76 11.07 1.43 16.02
N TRP A 77 10.66 1.97 14.85
CA TRP A 77 10.59 3.43 14.62
C TRP A 77 9.72 4.15 15.64
N PHE A 78 8.57 3.57 15.99
CA PHE A 78 7.64 4.16 16.95
C PHE A 78 8.14 4.17 18.39
N ARG A 79 9.19 3.40 18.71
CA ARG A 79 9.78 3.37 20.06
C ARG A 79 10.78 4.49 20.31
N HIS A 80 11.38 5.03 19.26
CA HIS A 80 12.44 6.04 19.35
C HIS A 80 12.04 7.40 18.78
N HIS A 81 10.80 7.56 18.34
CA HIS A 81 10.17 8.82 17.90
C HIS A 81 11.16 9.74 17.15
N ILE A 82 11.65 9.27 16.01
CA ILE A 82 12.39 10.13 15.09
C ILE A 82 11.33 10.88 14.28
N SER A 83 11.46 12.21 14.24
CA SER A 83 10.61 13.11 13.45
C SER A 83 10.48 12.66 11.99
N ASN A 84 9.38 13.07 11.33
CA ASN A 84 8.84 12.69 9.99
C ASN A 84 9.78 12.40 8.79
N GLY A 85 11.09 12.49 8.90
CA GLY A 85 12.06 12.24 7.81
C GLY A 85 11.94 10.89 7.07
N PRO A 86 11.55 9.77 7.69
CA PRO A 86 11.34 8.51 6.97
C PRO A 86 10.04 8.47 6.14
N ALA A 87 8.98 9.13 6.61
CA ALA A 87 7.72 9.25 5.86
C ALA A 87 7.92 10.07 4.59
N GLU A 88 8.72 11.14 4.69
CA GLU A 88 9.19 11.93 3.53
C GLU A 88 10.08 11.08 2.62
N GLY A 89 11.03 10.31 3.17
CA GLY A 89 11.92 9.44 2.40
C GLY A 89 11.22 8.28 1.67
N PHE A 90 10.07 7.79 2.16
CA PHE A 90 9.26 6.81 1.44
C PHE A 90 8.49 7.47 0.29
N ASN A 91 7.91 8.66 0.51
CA ASN A 91 7.22 9.41 -0.53
C ASN A 91 8.15 9.85 -1.67
N SER A 92 9.39 10.24 -1.39
CA SER A 92 10.35 10.66 -2.41
C SER A 92 10.90 9.52 -3.27
N ARG A 93 10.78 8.26 -2.84
CA ARG A 93 11.26 7.08 -3.60
C ARG A 93 10.19 6.43 -4.47
N ILE A 94 8.95 6.89 -4.37
CA ILE A 94 7.82 6.41 -5.18
C ILE A 94 7.45 7.45 -6.27
N GLN A 95 8.18 8.56 -6.37
CA GLN A 95 8.16 9.47 -7.52
C GLN A 95 8.97 8.92 -8.69
#